data_AF-A0A822EGZ1-F1
#
_entry.id   AF-A0A822EGZ1-F1
#
_cell.length_a   1.000
_cell.length_b   1.000
_cell.length_c   1.000
_cell.angle_alpha   90.00
_cell.angle_beta   90.00
_cell.angle_gamma   90.00
#
_symmetry.space_group_name_H-M   'P 1'
#
loop_
_entity.id
_entity.type
_entity.pdbx_description
1 polymer ?
#
loop_
_entity_poly.entity_id
_entity_poly.type
_entity_poly.pdbx_seq_one_letter_code
_entity_poly.pdbx_strand_id
1 'polypeptide(L)'
;DSLANLKCFSLICYNSTRGYDNLILPLLRRMSYVEELSLYIHILGGSTFISGIHHNNKILSHMPRLHTFSFYFASENTVADSAICISNSDIQQTFTNIKHRQIGSLIDYDSCRKLICRVFSLPYKFDRLTNITNNTPNIVFNSVTHLKLRDKYPFKHEFFIRLARGFLFLKSLSIDTILAPNWRADEYHLKHIDWCSIVEYPHLISLDIDSANIYYAEHFLNETKTHLPCLTELKIRYEDLEMVTKNFTRNETRRNCTKVDPSKQQDEHWLFGEIGNDKQGFFSSSLPTPSNNVVDTTSQLSSGSWVMTLAECQGKTVDKHLSFQKGEFILVREQKDATWYSGQLND
;
A
#
# COMPACT_ATOMS: atom_id res chain seq x y z
N ASP A 1 -41.80 2.57 -4.73
CA ASP A 1 -42.05 2.74 -6.18
C ASP A 1 -40.94 3.43 -6.99
N SER A 2 -39.92 4.06 -6.38
CA SER A 2 -38.86 4.75 -7.11
C SER A 2 -37.84 3.87 -7.86
N LEU A 3 -37.77 2.57 -7.59
CA LEU A 3 -36.82 1.63 -8.24
C LEU A 3 -37.33 1.05 -9.57
N ALA A 4 -38.60 1.29 -9.94
CA ALA A 4 -39.23 0.65 -11.10
C ALA A 4 -38.71 1.16 -12.47
N ASN A 5 -37.98 2.27 -12.52
CA ASN A 5 -37.46 2.85 -13.77
C ASN A 5 -35.93 2.89 -13.85
N LEU A 6 -35.23 2.29 -12.88
CA LEU A 6 -33.78 2.32 -12.85
C LEU A 6 -33.21 1.35 -13.90
N LYS A 7 -32.56 1.89 -14.92
CA LYS A 7 -31.93 1.10 -16.00
C LYS A 7 -30.49 0.70 -15.69
N CYS A 8 -29.74 1.55 -15.01
CA CYS A 8 -28.34 1.29 -14.68
C CYS A 8 -28.17 1.33 -13.15
N PHE A 9 -27.50 0.33 -12.59
CA PHE A 9 -27.18 0.30 -11.16
C PHE A 9 -25.74 -0.16 -10.93
N SER A 10 -25.05 0.53 -10.03
CA SER A 10 -23.70 0.15 -9.58
C SER A 10 -23.65 0.13 -8.07
N LEU A 11 -23.15 -0.97 -7.51
CA LEU A 11 -22.90 -1.12 -6.08
C LEU A 11 -21.45 -1.56 -5.88
N ILE A 12 -20.67 -0.69 -5.27
CA ILE A 12 -19.24 -0.91 -5.02
C ILE A 12 -19.01 -0.87 -3.50
N CYS A 13 -18.68 -2.03 -2.95
CA CYS A 13 -18.38 -2.24 -1.55
C CYS A 13 -16.96 -2.79 -1.44
N TYR A 14 -15.98 -1.89 -1.31
CA TYR A 14 -14.57 -2.27 -1.15
C TYR A 14 -14.31 -2.88 0.24
N ASN A 15 -15.09 -2.48 1.24
CA ASN A 15 -15.05 -3.10 2.55
C ASN A 15 -15.83 -4.40 2.55
N SER A 16 -15.34 -5.32 3.36
CA SER A 16 -16.02 -6.57 3.66
C SER A 16 -17.43 -6.38 4.22
N THR A 17 -18.40 -7.14 3.72
CA THR A 17 -19.78 -7.14 4.22
C THR A 17 -20.24 -8.53 4.66
N ARG A 18 -20.95 -8.59 5.79
CA ARG A 18 -21.67 -9.79 6.26
C ARG A 18 -23.14 -9.80 5.81
N GLY A 19 -23.61 -8.70 5.21
CA GLY A 19 -25.01 -8.47 4.87
C GLY A 19 -25.41 -8.89 3.47
N TYR A 20 -24.59 -9.68 2.75
CA TYR A 20 -24.87 -10.02 1.36
C TYR A 20 -26.22 -10.72 1.17
N ASP A 21 -26.47 -11.79 1.92
CA ASP A 21 -27.70 -12.58 1.76
C ASP A 21 -28.96 -11.85 2.25
N ASN A 22 -28.83 -11.06 3.32
CA ASN A 22 -29.97 -10.44 4.01
C ASN A 22 -30.28 -9.00 3.55
N LEU A 23 -29.30 -8.28 2.99
CA LEU A 23 -29.46 -6.87 2.60
C LEU A 23 -29.30 -6.69 1.09
N ILE A 24 -28.23 -7.25 0.51
CA ILE A 24 -27.89 -7.01 -0.90
C ILE A 24 -28.79 -7.85 -1.82
N LEU A 25 -28.90 -9.17 -1.60
CA LEU A 25 -29.72 -10.02 -2.45
C LEU A 25 -31.20 -9.58 -2.52
N PRO A 26 -31.89 -9.25 -1.41
CA PRO A 26 -33.28 -8.79 -1.47
C PRO A 26 -33.43 -7.48 -2.24
N LEU A 27 -32.47 -6.56 -2.13
CA LEU A 27 -32.46 -5.32 -2.91
C LEU A 27 -32.34 -5.62 -4.40
N LEU A 28 -31.36 -6.44 -4.80
CA LEU A 28 -31.13 -6.81 -6.20
C LEU A 28 -32.35 -7.50 -6.82
N ARG A 29 -33.03 -8.38 -6.07
CA ARG A 29 -34.24 -9.07 -6.57
C ARG A 29 -35.41 -8.14 -6.89
N ARG A 30 -35.43 -6.93 -6.34
CA ARG A 30 -36.47 -5.92 -6.60
C ARG A 30 -36.17 -5.07 -7.83
N MET A 31 -35.00 -5.22 -8.44
CA MET A 31 -34.51 -4.40 -9.55
C MET A 31 -34.74 -5.07 -10.91
N SER A 32 -35.97 -5.47 -11.20
CA SER A 32 -36.32 -6.23 -12.43
C SER A 32 -36.17 -5.44 -13.74
N TYR A 33 -36.10 -4.11 -13.66
CA TYR A 33 -35.98 -3.20 -14.81
C TYR A 33 -34.55 -2.82 -15.16
N VAL A 34 -33.57 -3.23 -14.34
CA VAL A 34 -32.16 -2.94 -14.59
C VAL A 34 -31.69 -3.67 -15.85
N GLU A 35 -31.13 -2.89 -16.75
CA GLU A 35 -30.55 -3.24 -18.03
C GLU A 35 -29.03 -3.41 -17.91
N GLU A 36 -28.40 -2.60 -17.03
CA GLU A 36 -26.96 -2.64 -16.74
C GLU A 36 -26.65 -2.69 -15.24
N LEU A 37 -25.85 -3.68 -14.83
CA LEU A 37 -25.47 -3.90 -13.44
C LEU A 37 -23.94 -3.98 -13.28
N SER A 38 -23.40 -3.23 -12.31
CA SER A 38 -22.01 -3.36 -11.86
C SER A 38 -21.96 -3.69 -10.37
N LEU A 39 -21.37 -4.82 -10.00
CA LEU A 39 -21.24 -5.23 -8.59
C LEU A 39 -19.79 -5.48 -8.20
N TYR A 40 -19.30 -4.79 -7.19
CA TYR A 40 -18.04 -5.09 -6.53
C TYR A 40 -18.31 -5.38 -5.06
N ILE A 41 -18.20 -6.64 -4.64
CA ILE A 41 -18.60 -7.04 -3.30
C ILE A 41 -17.59 -8.01 -2.70
N HIS A 42 -17.14 -7.69 -1.49
CA HIS A 42 -16.36 -8.59 -0.66
C HIS A 42 -17.22 -9.13 0.49
N ILE A 43 -17.39 -10.45 0.57
CA ILE A 43 -18.32 -11.13 1.48
C ILE A 43 -17.52 -11.87 2.55
N LEU A 44 -17.84 -11.60 3.82
CA LEU A 44 -17.29 -12.30 4.98
C LEU A 44 -18.30 -13.27 5.59
N GLY A 45 -17.84 -14.47 5.91
CA GLY A 45 -18.62 -15.43 6.68
C GLY A 45 -19.88 -15.90 5.97
N GLY A 46 -19.87 -15.92 4.64
CA GLY A 46 -20.95 -16.49 3.86
C GLY A 46 -21.05 -18.00 4.14
N SER A 47 -22.27 -18.54 4.19
CA SER A 47 -22.49 -19.98 4.34
C SER A 47 -22.33 -20.74 3.02
N THR A 48 -22.27 -20.03 1.89
CA THR A 48 -22.20 -20.62 0.54
C THR A 48 -21.25 -19.86 -0.37
N PHE A 49 -20.44 -20.61 -1.10
CA PHE A 49 -19.60 -20.13 -2.17
C PHE A 49 -20.44 -19.51 -3.31
N ILE A 50 -20.02 -18.37 -3.88
CA ILE A 50 -20.68 -17.81 -5.08
C ILE A 50 -20.28 -18.61 -6.32
N SER A 51 -21.02 -19.68 -6.58
CA SER A 51 -20.93 -20.44 -7.82
C SER A 51 -21.75 -19.79 -8.93
N GLY A 52 -21.53 -20.23 -10.17
CA GLY A 52 -22.37 -19.79 -11.28
C GLY A 52 -23.86 -20.15 -11.07
N ILE A 53 -24.15 -21.28 -10.44
CA ILE A 53 -25.52 -21.67 -10.08
C ILE A 53 -26.13 -20.68 -9.09
N HIS A 54 -25.40 -20.31 -8.03
CA HIS A 54 -25.85 -19.29 -7.09
C HIS A 54 -26.13 -17.97 -7.82
N HIS A 55 -25.20 -17.54 -8.66
CA HIS A 55 -25.29 -16.31 -9.42
C HIS A 55 -26.52 -16.28 -10.35
N ASN A 56 -26.76 -17.37 -11.08
CA ASN A 56 -27.91 -17.50 -11.97
C ASN A 56 -29.24 -17.50 -11.19
N ASN A 57 -29.33 -18.30 -10.13
CA ASN A 57 -30.56 -18.52 -9.39
C ASN A 57 -30.94 -17.34 -8.48
N LYS A 58 -29.97 -16.58 -7.99
CA LYS A 58 -30.21 -15.54 -6.97
C LYS A 58 -30.23 -14.12 -7.53
N ILE A 59 -29.60 -13.88 -8.69
CA ILE A 59 -29.52 -12.56 -9.33
C ILE A 59 -30.16 -12.60 -10.71
N LEU A 60 -29.62 -13.41 -11.64
CA LEU A 60 -30.00 -13.33 -13.06
C LEU A 60 -31.47 -13.69 -13.31
N SER A 61 -31.98 -14.72 -12.64
CA SER A 61 -33.39 -15.13 -12.72
C SER A 61 -34.39 -14.02 -12.34
N HIS A 62 -33.95 -13.02 -11.56
CA HIS A 62 -34.78 -11.92 -11.09
C HIS A 62 -34.62 -10.63 -11.91
N MET A 63 -33.69 -10.61 -12.88
CA MET A 63 -33.38 -9.43 -13.70
C MET A 63 -33.47 -9.78 -15.20
N PRO A 64 -34.68 -10.01 -15.74
CA PRO A 64 -34.87 -10.50 -17.11
C PRO A 64 -34.43 -9.49 -18.19
N ARG A 65 -34.29 -8.19 -17.84
CA ARG A 65 -33.85 -7.13 -18.76
C ARG A 65 -32.34 -6.91 -18.77
N LEU A 66 -31.60 -7.60 -17.90
CA LEU A 66 -30.17 -7.37 -17.72
C LEU A 66 -29.37 -7.87 -18.93
N HIS A 67 -28.86 -6.94 -19.73
CA HIS A 67 -28.02 -7.26 -20.88
C HIS A 67 -26.53 -7.11 -20.57
N THR A 68 -26.17 -6.22 -19.64
CA THR A 68 -24.78 -5.99 -19.27
C THR A 68 -24.60 -6.18 -17.78
N PHE A 69 -23.70 -7.09 -17.42
CA PHE A 69 -23.40 -7.35 -16.03
C PHE A 69 -21.90 -7.52 -15.83
N SER A 70 -21.28 -6.54 -15.17
CA SER A 70 -19.91 -6.60 -14.70
C SER A 70 -19.87 -6.86 -13.20
N PHE A 71 -19.03 -7.81 -12.77
CA PHE A 71 -18.98 -8.18 -11.36
C PHE A 71 -17.59 -8.56 -10.89
N TYR A 72 -17.38 -8.34 -9.60
CA TYR A 72 -16.30 -8.89 -8.79
C TYR A 72 -16.92 -9.31 -7.46
N PHE A 73 -16.79 -10.60 -7.16
CA PHE A 73 -17.18 -11.18 -5.88
C PHE A 73 -15.95 -11.78 -5.23
N ALA A 74 -15.63 -11.34 -4.02
CA ALA A 74 -14.69 -12.04 -3.15
C ALA A 74 -15.49 -12.69 -2.01
N SER A 75 -15.26 -13.98 -1.75
CA SER A 75 -15.88 -14.69 -0.63
C SER A 75 -14.80 -15.33 0.24
N GLU A 76 -14.82 -15.02 1.53
CA GLU A 76 -13.98 -15.67 2.53
C GLU A 76 -14.80 -16.75 3.25
N ASN A 77 -14.38 -17.99 3.12
CA ASN A 77 -15.02 -19.15 3.74
C ASN A 77 -14.01 -19.93 4.58
N THR A 78 -14.44 -20.44 5.73
CA THR A 78 -13.65 -21.42 6.49
C THR A 78 -13.92 -22.81 5.96
N VAL A 79 -12.89 -23.50 5.48
CA VAL A 79 -13.04 -24.90 5.05
C VAL A 79 -12.89 -25.78 6.29
N ALA A 80 -14.01 -26.33 6.78
CA ALA A 80 -13.98 -27.38 7.79
C ALA A 80 -13.34 -28.64 7.19
N ASP A 81 -12.46 -29.29 7.97
CA ASP A 81 -11.68 -30.50 7.62
C ASP A 81 -12.14 -31.22 6.35
N SER A 82 -11.43 -31.00 5.24
CA SER A 82 -11.53 -31.89 4.08
C SER A 82 -10.31 -31.73 3.17
N ALA A 83 -9.83 -32.86 2.67
CA ALA A 83 -8.77 -32.98 1.66
C ALA A 83 -9.17 -32.43 0.27
N ILE A 84 -10.24 -31.63 0.19
CA ILE A 84 -10.81 -31.13 -1.06
C ILE A 84 -10.28 -29.71 -1.29
N CYS A 85 -9.23 -29.61 -2.09
CA CYS A 85 -8.76 -28.34 -2.63
C CYS A 85 -9.58 -27.98 -3.86
N ILE A 86 -10.41 -26.95 -3.75
CA ILE A 86 -11.09 -26.32 -4.88
C ILE A 86 -10.06 -25.59 -5.75
N SER A 87 -10.05 -25.91 -7.04
CA SER A 87 -9.20 -25.29 -8.05
C SER A 87 -9.92 -24.17 -8.81
N ASN A 88 -9.16 -23.31 -9.49
CA ASN A 88 -9.73 -22.28 -10.36
C ASN A 88 -10.62 -22.88 -11.47
N SER A 89 -10.23 -24.04 -12.01
CA SER A 89 -11.01 -24.77 -13.02
C SER A 89 -12.36 -25.23 -12.48
N ASP A 90 -12.42 -25.71 -11.23
CA ASP A 90 -13.68 -26.16 -10.62
C ASP A 90 -14.68 -25.01 -10.55
N ILE A 91 -14.20 -23.82 -10.16
CA ILE A 91 -15.03 -22.63 -10.06
C ILE A 91 -15.49 -22.16 -11.42
N GLN A 92 -14.57 -22.08 -12.39
CA GLN A 92 -14.90 -21.71 -13.76
C GLN A 92 -15.93 -22.65 -14.38
N GLN A 93 -15.85 -23.95 -14.10
CA GLN A 93 -16.79 -24.94 -14.57
C GLN A 93 -18.23 -24.64 -14.10
N THR A 94 -18.42 -24.08 -12.91
CA THR A 94 -19.76 -23.72 -12.42
C THR A 94 -20.45 -22.60 -13.22
N PHE A 95 -19.71 -21.85 -14.03
CA PHE A 95 -20.22 -20.75 -14.86
C PHE A 95 -20.40 -21.14 -16.34
N THR A 96 -20.01 -22.35 -16.75
CA THR A 96 -20.06 -22.82 -18.15
C THR A 96 -21.46 -22.79 -18.78
N ASN A 97 -22.50 -23.04 -17.97
CA ASN A 97 -23.88 -23.03 -18.44
C ASN A 97 -24.53 -21.63 -18.45
N ILE A 98 -23.80 -20.58 -18.05
CA ILE A 98 -24.29 -19.20 -18.07
C ILE A 98 -23.90 -18.59 -19.41
N LYS A 99 -24.90 -18.46 -20.30
CA LYS A 99 -24.72 -17.85 -21.62
C LYS A 99 -23.94 -16.53 -21.51
N HIS A 100 -22.92 -16.39 -22.37
CA HIS A 100 -22.16 -15.15 -22.63
C HIS A 100 -21.17 -14.66 -21.56
N ARG A 101 -20.57 -15.52 -20.73
CA ARG A 101 -19.65 -15.04 -19.69
C ARG A 101 -18.31 -15.76 -19.68
N GLN A 102 -17.28 -15.09 -20.20
CA GLN A 102 -15.91 -15.35 -19.77
C GLN A 102 -15.76 -14.79 -18.35
N ILE A 103 -15.28 -15.62 -17.43
CA ILE A 103 -15.01 -15.22 -16.06
C ILE A 103 -13.55 -15.49 -15.72
N GLY A 104 -13.00 -14.65 -14.85
CA GLY A 104 -11.75 -14.94 -14.15
C GLY A 104 -12.05 -15.44 -12.75
N SER A 105 -11.17 -16.28 -12.23
CA SER A 105 -11.22 -16.78 -10.86
C SER A 105 -9.85 -16.72 -10.22
N LEU A 106 -9.80 -16.42 -8.92
CA LEU A 106 -8.60 -16.51 -8.10
C LEU A 106 -8.92 -17.16 -6.77
N ILE A 107 -8.12 -18.15 -6.42
CA ILE A 107 -8.27 -18.93 -5.21
C ILE A 107 -6.99 -18.83 -4.39
N ASP A 108 -7.16 -18.41 -3.14
CA ASP A 108 -6.10 -18.38 -2.14
C ASP A 108 -6.51 -19.20 -0.93
N TYR A 109 -5.54 -19.94 -0.39
CA TYR A 109 -5.68 -20.66 0.87
C TYR A 109 -4.84 -19.97 1.93
N ASP A 110 -5.43 -19.65 3.07
CA ASP A 110 -4.77 -19.09 4.25
C ASP A 110 -4.29 -20.19 5.21
N SER A 111 -3.31 -19.88 6.07
CA SER A 111 -2.74 -20.80 7.08
C SER A 111 -3.79 -21.27 8.09
N CYS A 112 -4.84 -20.48 8.33
CA CYS A 112 -5.97 -20.85 9.18
C CYS A 112 -7.08 -21.63 8.45
N ARG A 113 -6.78 -22.31 7.34
CA ARG A 113 -7.77 -23.02 6.49
C ARG A 113 -8.91 -22.13 5.97
N LYS A 114 -8.64 -20.82 5.84
CA LYS A 114 -9.57 -19.90 5.17
C LYS A 114 -9.33 -19.96 3.67
N LEU A 115 -10.38 -20.22 2.92
CA LEU A 115 -10.41 -20.13 1.47
C LEU A 115 -10.91 -18.73 1.11
N ILE A 116 -10.12 -17.97 0.37
CA ILE A 116 -10.59 -16.76 -0.28
C ILE A 116 -10.76 -17.07 -1.76
N CYS A 117 -11.99 -17.04 -2.23
CA CYS A 117 -12.27 -17.15 -3.65
C CYS A 117 -12.80 -15.86 -4.21
N ARG A 118 -12.18 -15.42 -5.31
CA ARG A 118 -12.58 -14.27 -6.10
C ARG A 118 -13.07 -14.76 -7.44
N VAL A 119 -14.22 -14.26 -7.88
CA VAL A 119 -14.78 -14.52 -9.20
C VAL A 119 -15.19 -13.19 -9.81
N PHE A 120 -14.85 -12.97 -11.08
CA PHE A 120 -15.13 -11.71 -11.75
C PHE A 120 -15.43 -11.89 -13.23
N SER A 121 -16.18 -10.96 -13.80
CA SER A 121 -16.46 -10.89 -15.24
C SER A 121 -15.23 -10.43 -16.02
N LEU A 122 -15.04 -10.98 -17.22
CA LEU A 122 -14.07 -10.49 -18.20
C LEU A 122 -14.78 -9.75 -19.36
N PRO A 123 -14.19 -8.66 -19.89
CA PRO A 123 -13.01 -7.96 -19.38
C PRO A 123 -13.27 -7.31 -18.01
N TYR A 124 -12.22 -7.20 -17.19
CA TYR A 124 -12.32 -6.59 -15.87
C TYR A 124 -12.55 -5.08 -15.97
N LYS A 125 -13.64 -4.57 -15.37
CA LYS A 125 -14.06 -3.16 -15.51
C LYS A 125 -13.83 -2.28 -14.29
N PHE A 126 -13.40 -2.84 -13.16
CA PHE A 126 -13.21 -2.06 -11.95
C PHE A 126 -11.80 -1.47 -11.87
N ASP A 127 -11.69 -0.34 -11.17
CA ASP A 127 -10.46 0.41 -11.00
C ASP A 127 -9.57 -0.12 -9.87
N ARG A 128 -10.14 -0.94 -8.96
CA ARG A 128 -9.43 -1.50 -7.82
C ARG A 128 -9.44 -3.01 -7.82
N LEU A 129 -8.32 -3.61 -7.45
CA LEU A 129 -8.21 -5.03 -7.16
C LEU A 129 -7.46 -5.22 -5.84
N THR A 130 -8.05 -5.95 -4.90
CA THR A 130 -7.50 -6.05 -3.54
C THR A 130 -7.27 -7.48 -3.09
N ASN A 131 -6.37 -7.63 -2.11
CA ASN A 131 -5.99 -8.88 -1.47
C ASN A 131 -5.38 -9.90 -2.43
N ILE A 132 -4.63 -9.47 -3.44
CA ILE A 132 -4.00 -10.39 -4.39
C ILE A 132 -2.74 -11.00 -3.78
N THR A 133 -2.60 -12.33 -3.89
CA THR A 133 -1.41 -13.06 -3.44
C THR A 133 -0.56 -13.50 -4.64
N ASN A 134 0.39 -14.44 -4.45
CA ASN A 134 1.23 -14.98 -5.51
C ASN A 134 0.45 -15.66 -6.66
N ASN A 135 -0.82 -15.99 -6.43
CA ASN A 135 -1.70 -16.60 -7.43
C ASN A 135 -2.33 -15.52 -8.33
N THR A 136 -1.53 -14.82 -9.12
CA THR A 136 -2.03 -13.91 -10.17
C THR A 136 -2.26 -14.67 -11.48
N PRO A 137 -3.42 -14.51 -12.14
CA PRO A 137 -3.67 -15.14 -13.42
C PRO A 137 -2.91 -14.38 -14.52
N ASN A 138 -2.66 -15.03 -15.66
CA ASN A 138 -2.07 -14.36 -16.82
C ASN A 138 -3.15 -13.56 -17.59
N ILE A 139 -3.71 -12.53 -16.93
CA ILE A 139 -4.77 -11.66 -17.45
C ILE A 139 -4.26 -10.21 -17.39
N VAL A 140 -4.56 -9.44 -18.44
CA VAL A 140 -4.29 -8.00 -18.47
C VAL A 140 -5.49 -7.24 -17.92
N PHE A 141 -5.26 -6.47 -16.86
CA PHE A 141 -6.25 -5.69 -16.13
C PHE A 141 -6.17 -4.21 -16.52
N ASN A 142 -6.64 -3.87 -17.72
CA ASN A 142 -6.56 -2.50 -18.28
C ASN A 142 -7.28 -1.44 -17.44
N SER A 143 -8.31 -1.81 -16.69
CA SER A 143 -9.08 -0.86 -15.89
C SER A 143 -8.47 -0.59 -14.51
N VAL A 144 -7.60 -1.48 -14.01
CA VAL A 144 -7.10 -1.43 -12.63
C VAL A 144 -6.01 -0.38 -12.50
N THR A 145 -6.25 0.58 -11.62
CA THR A 145 -5.33 1.66 -11.27
C THR A 145 -4.89 1.59 -9.80
N HIS A 146 -5.62 0.87 -8.95
CA HIS A 146 -5.27 0.66 -7.53
C HIS A 146 -5.18 -0.84 -7.24
N LEU A 147 -4.01 -1.28 -6.78
CA LEU A 147 -3.75 -2.68 -6.47
C LEU A 147 -3.31 -2.82 -5.02
N LYS A 148 -3.99 -3.69 -4.28
CA LYS A 148 -3.57 -4.08 -2.94
C LYS A 148 -3.14 -5.54 -2.92
N LEU A 149 -1.88 -5.77 -2.63
CA LEU A 149 -1.25 -7.07 -2.50
C LEU A 149 -1.23 -7.51 -1.05
N ARG A 150 -1.32 -8.83 -0.85
CA ARG A 150 -1.23 -9.44 0.46
C ARG A 150 -0.15 -10.50 0.44
N ASP A 151 0.97 -10.18 1.06
CA ASP A 151 2.12 -11.06 1.19
C ASP A 151 1.86 -12.07 2.32
N LYS A 152 1.44 -13.27 1.90
CA LYS A 152 1.43 -14.48 2.75
C LYS A 152 2.71 -15.30 2.57
N TYR A 153 3.24 -15.26 1.36
CA TYR A 153 4.50 -15.87 0.98
C TYR A 153 5.27 -14.82 0.19
N PRO A 154 6.56 -14.66 0.44
CA PRO A 154 7.41 -13.69 -0.24
C PRO A 154 7.18 -13.62 -1.75
N PHE A 155 6.85 -12.42 -2.23
CA PHE A 155 6.79 -12.17 -3.68
C PHE A 155 8.20 -12.16 -4.26
N LYS A 156 8.44 -13.01 -5.25
CA LYS A 156 9.71 -13.06 -5.99
C LYS A 156 9.76 -12.00 -7.08
N HIS A 157 10.94 -11.74 -7.65
CA HIS A 157 11.11 -10.77 -8.74
C HIS A 157 10.15 -11.02 -9.92
N GLU A 158 10.01 -12.28 -10.31
CA GLU A 158 9.19 -12.68 -11.46
C GLU A 158 7.71 -12.42 -11.22
N PHE A 159 7.28 -12.29 -9.95
CA PHE A 159 5.95 -11.83 -9.62
C PHE A 159 5.77 -10.36 -10.02
N PHE A 160 6.72 -9.48 -9.69
CA PHE A 160 6.67 -8.07 -10.06
C PHE A 160 6.79 -7.83 -11.57
N ILE A 161 7.54 -8.66 -12.30
CA ILE A 161 7.54 -8.65 -13.77
C ILE A 161 6.13 -8.95 -14.32
N ARG A 162 5.46 -9.97 -13.76
CA ARG A 162 4.08 -10.32 -14.16
C ARG A 162 3.09 -9.21 -13.76
N LEU A 163 3.30 -8.57 -12.61
CA LEU A 163 2.51 -7.45 -12.14
C LEU A 163 2.57 -6.28 -13.14
N ALA A 164 3.78 -5.84 -13.52
CA ALA A 164 3.97 -4.75 -14.46
C ALA A 164 3.32 -5.03 -15.82
N ARG A 165 3.35 -6.29 -16.29
CA ARG A 165 2.69 -6.71 -17.54
C ARG A 165 1.17 -6.79 -17.42
N GLY A 166 0.66 -7.20 -16.26
CA GLY A 166 -0.77 -7.36 -16.00
C GLY A 166 -1.49 -6.06 -15.68
N PHE A 167 -0.81 -5.06 -15.12
CA PHE A 167 -1.38 -3.83 -14.59
C PHE A 167 -0.73 -2.59 -15.24
N LEU A 168 -0.96 -2.42 -16.54
CA LEU A 168 -0.28 -1.42 -17.35
C LEU A 168 -0.50 0.03 -16.89
N PHE A 169 -1.65 0.34 -16.26
CA PHE A 169 -2.03 1.69 -15.81
C PHE A 169 -2.04 1.84 -14.29
N LEU A 170 -1.25 1.02 -13.58
CA LEU A 170 -1.20 1.03 -12.13
C LEU A 170 -0.72 2.39 -11.59
N LYS A 171 -1.56 3.04 -10.77
CA LYS A 171 -1.29 4.34 -10.13
C LYS A 171 -0.97 4.23 -8.65
N SER A 172 -1.58 3.27 -7.96
CA SER A 172 -1.39 3.03 -6.53
C SER A 172 -1.16 1.56 -6.25
N LEU A 173 -0.08 1.26 -5.53
CA LEU A 173 0.28 -0.09 -5.09
C LEU A 173 0.43 -0.10 -3.56
N SER A 174 -0.30 -0.99 -2.90
CA SER A 174 -0.17 -1.24 -1.47
C SER A 174 0.21 -2.69 -1.24
N ILE A 175 1.16 -2.95 -0.33
CA ILE A 175 1.58 -4.31 0.05
C ILE A 175 1.47 -4.44 1.56
N ASP A 176 0.66 -5.41 2.00
CA ASP A 176 0.57 -5.79 3.41
C ASP A 176 1.20 -7.17 3.61
N THR A 177 2.15 -7.29 4.54
CA THR A 177 2.70 -8.59 4.95
C THR A 177 1.88 -9.16 6.12
N ILE A 178 1.40 -10.40 5.97
CA ILE A 178 0.82 -11.16 7.08
C ILE A 178 1.98 -11.83 7.81
N LEU A 179 2.30 -11.38 9.02
CA LEU A 179 3.32 -12.00 9.86
C LEU A 179 3.01 -13.50 10.06
N ALA A 180 3.72 -14.36 9.34
CA ALA A 180 3.79 -15.76 9.67
C ALA A 180 4.87 -15.94 10.74
N PRO A 181 4.54 -16.44 11.95
CA PRO A 181 5.39 -16.34 13.15
C PRO A 181 6.73 -17.10 13.09
N ASN A 182 6.99 -17.88 12.03
CA ASN A 182 8.13 -18.79 11.95
C ASN A 182 9.03 -18.56 10.72
N TRP A 183 8.86 -17.46 9.98
CA TRP A 183 9.65 -17.22 8.77
C TRP A 183 11.03 -16.66 9.09
N ARG A 184 12.08 -17.34 8.58
CA ARG A 184 13.47 -16.93 8.74
C ARG A 184 13.89 -16.00 7.60
N ALA A 185 14.61 -14.93 7.93
CA ALA A 185 15.19 -13.97 6.98
C ALA A 185 16.06 -14.65 5.90
N ASP A 186 16.58 -15.83 6.22
CA ASP A 186 17.48 -16.66 5.41
C ASP A 186 16.88 -17.04 4.04
N GLU A 187 15.55 -17.21 3.94
CA GLU A 187 14.87 -17.55 2.67
C GLU A 187 14.76 -16.36 1.70
N TYR A 188 14.92 -15.13 2.19
CA TYR A 188 14.97 -13.91 1.38
C TYR A 188 16.37 -13.54 0.91
N HIS A 189 17.42 -14.17 1.44
CA HIS A 189 18.75 -14.08 0.87
C HIS A 189 18.79 -14.87 -0.45
N LEU A 190 18.04 -14.39 -1.43
CA LEU A 190 18.26 -14.60 -2.85
C LEU A 190 19.67 -14.07 -3.13
N LYS A 191 20.66 -14.95 -2.91
CA LYS A 191 22.05 -14.79 -3.31
C LYS A 191 22.07 -14.14 -4.67
N HIS A 192 22.40 -12.84 -4.76
CA HIS A 192 22.69 -12.07 -5.97
C HIS A 192 22.35 -12.80 -7.28
N ILE A 193 21.07 -13.14 -7.49
CA ILE A 193 20.64 -13.75 -8.74
C ILE A 193 20.65 -12.57 -9.67
N ASP A 194 21.44 -12.64 -10.74
CA ASP A 194 21.45 -11.62 -11.79
C ASP A 194 19.99 -11.31 -12.16
N TRP A 195 19.54 -10.13 -11.75
CA TRP A 195 18.17 -9.69 -11.96
C TRP A 195 18.09 -9.38 -13.46
N CYS A 196 17.65 -10.36 -14.26
CA CYS A 196 17.72 -10.28 -15.72
C CYS A 196 16.89 -9.15 -16.35
N SER A 197 16.05 -8.44 -15.58
CA SER A 197 15.24 -7.32 -16.09
C SER A 197 14.84 -6.35 -14.98
N ILE A 198 15.06 -5.06 -15.21
CA ILE A 198 14.49 -3.97 -14.40
C ILE A 198 12.97 -3.96 -14.63
N VAL A 199 12.19 -3.92 -13.55
CA VAL A 199 10.73 -3.80 -13.63
C VAL A 199 10.36 -2.33 -13.70
N GLU A 200 9.51 -1.94 -14.63
CA GLU A 200 9.08 -0.55 -14.76
C GLU A 200 7.60 -0.39 -14.43
N TYR A 201 7.29 0.61 -13.60
CA TYR A 201 5.92 1.03 -13.32
C TYR A 201 5.72 2.49 -13.77
N PRO A 202 5.41 2.72 -15.05
CA PRO A 202 5.47 4.06 -15.65
C PRO A 202 4.43 5.02 -15.11
N HIS A 203 3.36 4.51 -14.49
CA HIS A 203 2.24 5.30 -13.99
C HIS A 203 2.09 5.26 -12.47
N LEU A 204 2.98 4.57 -11.74
CA LEU A 204 2.85 4.43 -10.30
C LEU A 204 3.19 5.75 -9.61
N ILE A 205 2.19 6.32 -8.95
CA ILE A 205 2.24 7.59 -8.23
C ILE A 205 2.38 7.36 -6.73
N SER A 206 1.70 6.32 -6.21
CA SER A 206 1.59 6.03 -4.78
C SER A 206 2.03 4.60 -4.47
N LEU A 207 3.00 4.45 -3.57
CA LEU A 207 3.50 3.17 -3.07
C LEU A 207 3.36 3.11 -1.55
N ASP A 208 2.54 2.20 -1.05
CA ASP A 208 2.37 1.94 0.38
C ASP A 208 2.96 0.56 0.74
N ILE A 209 4.06 0.59 1.48
CA ILE A 209 4.81 -0.57 1.97
C ILE A 209 5.11 -0.45 3.47
N ASP A 210 4.34 0.39 4.18
CA ASP A 210 4.49 0.65 5.62
C ASP A 210 4.23 -0.61 6.46
N SER A 211 3.25 -1.42 6.04
CA SER A 211 2.95 -2.71 6.67
C SER A 211 3.63 -3.90 5.97
N ALA A 212 4.61 -3.64 5.10
CA ALA A 212 5.28 -4.65 4.32
C ALA A 212 6.64 -5.03 4.91
N ASN A 213 7.17 -6.15 4.46
CA ASN A 213 8.56 -6.52 4.76
C ASN A 213 9.56 -5.56 4.08
N ILE A 214 10.65 -5.23 4.78
CA ILE A 214 11.75 -4.38 4.31
C ILE A 214 12.34 -4.78 2.95
N TYR A 215 12.27 -6.05 2.55
CA TYR A 215 12.74 -6.47 1.23
C TYR A 215 11.95 -5.85 0.07
N TYR A 216 10.71 -5.44 0.30
CA TYR A 216 9.93 -4.70 -0.69
C TYR A 216 10.43 -3.27 -0.84
N ALA A 217 10.84 -2.62 0.25
CA ALA A 217 11.54 -1.34 0.16
C ALA A 217 12.84 -1.48 -0.66
N GLU A 218 13.63 -2.52 -0.38
CA GLU A 218 14.85 -2.83 -1.17
C GLU A 218 14.53 -3.14 -2.64
N HIS A 219 13.41 -3.76 -2.96
CA HIS A 219 13.01 -4.06 -4.34
C HIS A 219 12.55 -2.82 -5.11
N PHE A 220 11.67 -2.00 -4.51
CA PHE A 220 11.05 -0.86 -5.17
C PHE A 220 11.95 0.38 -5.19
N LEU A 221 12.71 0.64 -4.12
CA LEU A 221 13.55 1.84 -4.05
C LEU A 221 14.86 1.68 -4.82
N ASN A 222 15.33 0.44 -5.03
CA ASN A 222 16.54 0.18 -5.79
C ASN A 222 16.28 0.26 -7.31
N GLU A 223 16.88 1.25 -7.96
CA GLU A 223 16.71 1.53 -9.40
C GLU A 223 17.24 0.41 -10.31
N THR A 224 18.16 -0.42 -9.81
CA THR A 224 18.67 -1.60 -10.55
C THR A 224 17.64 -2.74 -10.58
N LYS A 225 16.58 -2.65 -9.78
CA LYS A 225 15.50 -3.64 -9.69
C LYS A 225 14.20 -3.08 -10.24
N THR A 226 13.87 -1.85 -9.88
CA THR A 226 12.59 -1.22 -10.23
C THR A 226 12.79 0.23 -10.66
N HIS A 227 12.19 0.63 -11.78
CA HIS A 227 12.10 2.03 -12.22
C HIS A 227 10.72 2.61 -11.92
N LEU A 228 10.68 3.69 -11.14
CA LEU A 228 9.46 4.34 -10.68
C LEU A 228 9.41 5.82 -11.12
N PRO A 229 9.18 6.10 -12.42
CA PRO A 229 9.36 7.43 -12.95
C PRO A 229 8.38 8.49 -12.42
N CYS A 230 7.21 8.08 -11.94
CA CYS A 230 6.13 8.97 -11.50
C CYS A 230 5.84 8.91 -9.99
N LEU A 231 6.68 8.24 -9.20
CA LEU A 231 6.44 8.09 -7.76
C LEU A 231 6.51 9.44 -7.06
N THR A 232 5.40 9.89 -6.48
CA THR A 232 5.34 11.11 -5.66
C THR A 232 4.89 10.83 -4.23
N GLU A 233 4.26 9.68 -3.97
CA GLU A 233 3.73 9.32 -2.66
C GLU A 233 4.33 7.98 -2.26
N LEU A 234 5.07 7.97 -1.14
CA LEU A 234 5.65 6.75 -0.58
C LEU A 234 5.23 6.67 0.88
N LYS A 235 4.73 5.52 1.31
CA LYS A 235 4.45 5.22 2.71
C LYS A 235 5.30 4.03 3.13
N ILE A 236 6.20 4.24 4.07
CA ILE A 236 7.23 3.29 4.48
C ILE A 236 7.65 3.60 5.92
N ARG A 237 8.04 2.58 6.69
CA ARG A 237 8.62 2.75 8.03
C ARG A 237 9.97 3.45 7.97
N TYR A 238 10.28 4.25 8.97
CA TYR A 238 11.52 5.04 9.00
C TYR A 238 12.76 4.16 8.97
N GLU A 239 12.76 3.12 9.79
CA GLU A 239 13.88 2.21 9.96
C GLU A 239 14.17 1.47 8.65
N ASP A 240 13.11 1.11 7.91
CA ASP A 240 13.22 0.45 6.62
C ASP A 240 13.80 1.40 5.56
N LEU A 241 13.34 2.65 5.53
CA LEU A 241 13.83 3.66 4.59
C LEU A 241 15.30 4.01 4.88
N GLU A 242 15.65 4.26 6.13
CA GLU A 242 17.02 4.53 6.57
C GLU A 242 17.95 3.38 6.17
N MET A 243 17.55 2.13 6.46
CA MET A 243 18.38 0.96 6.20
C MET A 243 18.59 0.73 4.71
N VAL A 244 17.53 0.81 3.90
CA VAL A 244 17.60 0.56 2.45
C VAL A 244 18.38 1.66 1.73
N THR A 245 18.18 2.92 2.11
CA THR A 245 18.85 4.07 1.50
C THR A 245 20.24 4.35 2.09
N LYS A 246 20.60 3.66 3.19
CA LYS A 246 21.79 3.98 4.02
C LYS A 246 21.83 5.46 4.37
N ASN A 247 20.78 5.98 5.00
CA ASN A 247 20.64 7.42 5.26
C ASN A 247 20.78 8.27 3.98
N PHE A 248 20.10 7.87 2.90
CA PHE A 248 20.15 8.51 1.58
C PHE A 248 21.55 8.63 0.94
N THR A 249 22.55 7.90 1.45
CA THR A 249 23.90 7.85 0.86
C THR A 249 24.03 6.82 -0.26
N ARG A 250 23.07 5.90 -0.37
CA ARG A 250 23.09 4.82 -1.36
C ARG A 250 22.60 5.29 -2.73
N ASN A 251 23.52 5.31 -3.71
CA ASN A 251 23.25 5.80 -5.07
C ASN A 251 22.12 5.05 -5.77
N GLU A 252 22.02 3.73 -5.64
CA GLU A 252 21.01 2.94 -6.34
C GLU A 252 19.58 3.26 -5.89
N THR A 253 19.41 3.91 -4.74
CA THR A 253 18.09 4.31 -4.24
C THR A 253 17.71 5.74 -4.57
N ARG A 254 18.70 6.55 -4.99
CA ARG A 254 18.55 8.00 -5.11
C ARG A 254 17.48 8.38 -6.11
N ARG A 255 17.50 7.81 -7.33
CA ARG A 255 16.57 8.23 -8.40
C ARG A 255 15.09 8.03 -8.05
N ASN A 256 14.74 6.87 -7.48
CA ASN A 256 13.35 6.61 -7.09
C ASN A 256 12.93 7.47 -5.89
N CYS A 257 13.84 7.74 -4.95
CA CYS A 257 13.53 8.55 -3.76
C CYS A 257 13.42 10.06 -4.08
N THR A 258 14.22 10.59 -5.02
CA THR A 258 14.24 12.04 -5.33
C THR A 258 12.94 12.63 -5.87
N LYS A 259 12.01 11.78 -6.32
CA LYS A 259 10.73 12.22 -6.92
C LYS A 259 9.59 12.27 -5.92
N VAL A 260 9.79 11.69 -4.74
CA VAL A 260 8.80 11.63 -3.68
C VAL A 260 8.50 13.05 -3.24
N ASP A 261 7.23 13.44 -3.39
CA ASP A 261 6.73 14.74 -2.96
C ASP A 261 6.68 14.75 -1.44
N PRO A 262 7.52 15.56 -0.83
CA PRO A 262 7.66 15.51 0.61
C PRO A 262 6.52 16.18 1.38
N SER A 263 5.81 17.11 0.73
CA SER A 263 4.61 17.71 1.29
C SER A 263 3.49 16.69 1.47
N LYS A 264 3.56 15.57 0.74
CA LYS A 264 2.62 14.44 0.80
C LYS A 264 3.04 13.33 1.74
N GLN A 265 4.24 13.41 2.32
CA GLN A 265 4.78 12.43 3.28
C GLN A 265 4.63 12.89 4.74
N GLN A 266 3.55 13.61 5.05
CA GLN A 266 3.26 13.99 6.42
C GLN A 266 2.48 12.86 7.11
N ASP A 267 3.14 12.20 8.05
CA ASP A 267 2.44 11.54 9.17
C ASP A 267 2.97 12.10 10.49
N GLU A 268 2.42 11.65 11.63
CA GLU A 268 2.78 12.12 12.97
C GLU A 268 4.28 11.99 13.30
N HIS A 269 5.05 11.21 12.52
CA HIS A 269 6.44 10.86 12.71
C HIS A 269 7.42 11.54 11.73
N TRP A 270 6.94 12.27 10.71
CA TRP A 270 7.80 12.78 9.62
C TRP A 270 7.61 14.26 9.28
N LEU A 271 8.73 14.88 8.93
CA LEU A 271 8.77 16.18 8.28
C LEU A 271 9.82 16.15 7.18
N PHE A 272 9.49 16.67 6.00
CA PHE A 272 10.51 16.98 5.02
C PHE A 272 10.92 18.43 5.12
N GLY A 273 12.23 18.65 5.04
CA GLY A 273 12.80 19.98 5.08
C GLY A 273 14.02 20.10 4.19
N GLU A 274 14.49 21.33 4.13
CA GLU A 274 15.74 21.70 3.47
C GLU A 274 16.74 22.13 4.55
N ILE A 275 17.92 21.51 4.56
CA ILE A 275 19.04 21.89 5.44
C ILE A 275 20.06 22.66 4.60
N GLY A 276 20.13 23.97 4.81
CA GLY A 276 21.06 24.85 4.08
C GLY A 276 20.72 24.95 2.60
N ASN A 277 21.65 25.49 1.80
CA ASN A 277 21.33 26.00 0.47
C ASN A 277 20.99 24.97 -0.63
N ASP A 278 21.01 23.65 -0.40
CA ASP A 278 20.69 22.67 -1.47
C ASP A 278 20.39 21.22 -0.98
N LYS A 279 20.34 20.95 0.34
CA LYS A 279 20.15 19.56 0.83
C LYS A 279 18.73 19.35 1.32
N GLN A 280 17.95 18.61 0.55
CA GLN A 280 16.58 18.24 0.91
C GLN A 280 16.55 16.82 1.48
N GLY A 281 15.70 16.57 2.48
CA GLY A 281 15.62 15.26 3.12
C GLY A 281 14.44 15.11 4.08
N PHE A 282 14.19 13.86 4.45
CA PHE A 282 13.21 13.49 5.46
C PHE A 282 13.86 13.47 6.83
N PHE A 283 13.18 14.05 7.82
CA PHE A 283 13.61 14.11 9.21
C PHE A 283 12.49 13.61 10.11
N SER A 284 12.87 12.96 11.21
CA SER A 284 11.90 12.53 12.21
C SER A 284 11.23 13.76 12.84
N SER A 285 9.91 13.70 13.07
CA SER A 285 9.16 14.73 13.83
C SER A 285 9.59 14.82 15.30
N SER A 286 10.35 13.83 15.81
CA SER A 286 10.99 13.87 17.12
C SER A 286 12.23 14.79 17.16
N LEU A 287 12.73 15.23 16.00
CA LEU A 287 13.77 16.25 15.91
C LEU A 287 13.12 17.64 16.07
N PRO A 288 13.71 18.55 16.85
CA PRO A 288 13.14 19.89 17.03
C PRO A 288 13.10 20.61 15.69
N THR A 289 11.90 21.02 15.27
CA THR A 289 11.68 21.78 14.04
C THR A 289 12.10 23.23 14.17
N PRO A 290 12.58 23.86 13.08
CA PRO A 290 12.74 25.30 13.02
C PRO A 290 11.35 25.95 12.98
N SER A 291 10.89 26.48 14.12
CA SER A 291 9.62 27.17 14.23
C SER A 291 9.66 28.49 13.47
N ASN A 292 8.82 28.62 12.44
CA ASN A 292 8.42 29.94 11.95
C ASN A 292 7.37 30.52 12.91
N ASN A 293 7.81 31.57 13.60
CA ASN A 293 7.06 32.61 14.31
C ASN A 293 6.49 32.34 15.72
N VAL A 294 7.22 32.96 16.68
CA VAL A 294 6.77 33.77 17.82
C VAL A 294 6.06 33.06 19.00
N VAL A 295 6.91 32.69 19.96
CA VAL A 295 6.83 32.94 21.43
C VAL A 295 5.47 32.75 22.12
N ASP A 296 5.36 31.74 23.00
CA ASP A 296 5.50 32.01 24.45
C ASP A 296 5.70 30.76 25.32
N THR A 297 6.43 30.98 26.42
CA THR A 297 6.53 30.19 27.66
C THR A 297 7.25 28.83 27.70
N THR A 298 8.51 28.90 28.14
CA THR A 298 9.18 27.99 29.10
C THR A 298 9.02 26.48 28.88
N SER A 299 9.66 25.95 27.84
CA SER A 299 10.13 24.56 27.87
C SER A 299 11.62 24.57 28.21
N GLN A 300 11.98 23.99 29.37
CA GLN A 300 13.38 23.80 29.74
C GLN A 300 14.03 22.88 28.69
N LEU A 301 15.05 23.40 27.99
CA LEU A 301 15.92 22.60 27.14
C LEU A 301 16.55 21.48 27.97
N SER A 302 16.27 20.23 27.61
CA SER A 302 16.82 19.06 28.26
C SER A 302 18.34 18.96 28.03
N SER A 303 19.10 18.70 29.11
CA SER A 303 20.51 18.30 29.03
C SER A 303 20.68 17.12 28.07
N GLY A 304 21.62 17.20 27.13
CA GLY A 304 21.90 16.19 26.12
C GLY A 304 21.29 16.48 24.74
N SER A 305 20.52 17.56 24.59
CA SER A 305 19.94 17.95 23.31
C SER A 305 20.94 18.67 22.40
N TRP A 306 20.97 18.29 21.13
CA TRP A 306 21.64 19.06 20.08
C TRP A 306 20.73 20.20 19.62
N VAL A 307 21.29 21.40 19.53
CA VAL A 307 20.59 22.60 19.07
C VAL A 307 21.37 23.25 17.94
N MET A 308 20.66 23.81 16.95
CA MET A 308 21.27 24.58 15.87
C MET A 308 21.33 26.06 16.26
N THR A 309 22.45 26.72 15.97
CA THR A 309 22.65 28.15 16.20
C THR A 309 21.86 28.97 15.17
N LEU A 310 21.01 29.87 15.64
CA LEU A 310 20.19 30.72 14.76
C LEU A 310 20.90 32.03 14.35
N ALA A 311 21.95 32.40 15.07
CA ALA A 311 22.77 33.57 14.83
C ALA A 311 24.24 33.26 15.15
N GLU A 312 25.16 34.02 14.54
CA GLU A 312 26.57 33.98 14.91
C GLU A 312 26.79 34.58 16.30
N CYS A 313 27.73 34.02 17.05
CA CYS A 313 28.14 34.53 18.35
C CYS A 313 29.65 34.46 18.45
N GLN A 314 30.29 35.58 18.80
CA GLN A 314 31.69 35.57 19.21
C GLN A 314 31.78 35.63 20.73
N GLY A 315 32.33 34.56 21.29
CA GLY A 315 32.57 34.45 22.71
C GLY A 315 33.51 35.55 23.19
N LYS A 316 33.09 36.33 24.17
CA LYS A 316 33.91 37.44 24.73
C LYS A 316 35.17 36.97 25.45
N THR A 317 35.29 35.67 25.74
CA THR A 317 36.41 35.09 26.47
C THR A 317 36.61 33.67 25.94
N VAL A 318 37.76 33.43 25.31
CA VAL A 318 38.06 32.21 24.54
C VAL A 318 37.86 30.93 25.36
N ASP A 319 38.16 30.98 26.66
CA ASP A 319 38.14 29.78 27.53
C ASP A 319 36.80 29.54 28.24
N LYS A 320 35.81 30.42 28.07
CA LYS A 320 34.53 30.38 28.81
C LYS A 320 33.30 30.56 27.94
N HIS A 321 33.43 31.16 26.77
CA HIS A 321 32.33 31.40 25.86
C HIS A 321 32.61 30.70 24.53
N LEU A 322 31.68 29.84 24.11
CA LEU A 322 31.72 29.26 22.78
C LEU A 322 31.56 30.36 21.74
N SER A 323 32.41 30.32 20.71
CA SER A 323 32.25 31.12 19.50
C SER A 323 31.74 30.19 18.41
N PHE A 324 30.68 30.59 17.72
CA PHE A 324 30.02 29.76 16.72
C PHE A 324 29.39 30.60 15.61
N GLN A 325 29.28 29.98 14.43
CA GLN A 325 28.62 30.54 13.26
C GLN A 325 27.14 30.12 13.23
N LYS A 326 26.32 30.85 12.46
CA LYS A 326 24.92 30.48 12.21
C LYS A 326 24.84 29.14 11.47
N GLY A 327 24.01 28.22 11.97
CA GLY A 327 23.80 26.89 11.39
C GLY A 327 24.69 25.79 11.96
N GLU A 328 25.57 26.10 12.91
CA GLU A 328 26.37 25.12 13.65
C GLU A 328 25.53 24.43 14.73
N PHE A 329 25.90 23.19 15.06
CA PHE A 329 25.20 22.41 16.08
C PHE A 329 26.00 22.41 17.39
N ILE A 330 25.30 22.70 18.48
CA ILE A 330 25.85 22.70 19.83
C ILE A 330 25.13 21.62 20.64
N LEU A 331 25.89 20.77 21.33
CA LEU A 331 25.34 19.87 22.33
C LEU A 331 25.14 20.64 23.64
N VAL A 332 23.89 20.84 24.05
CA VAL A 332 23.57 21.46 25.35
C VAL A 332 23.82 20.43 26.45
N ARG A 333 24.72 20.75 27.37
CA ARG A 333 25.03 19.88 28.53
C ARG A 333 24.26 20.27 29.78
N GLU A 334 24.08 21.55 30.02
CA GLU A 334 23.44 22.00 31.27
C GLU A 334 22.96 23.44 31.13
N GLN A 335 21.78 23.75 31.66
CA GLN A 335 21.32 25.12 31.84
C GLN A 335 21.99 25.73 33.08
N LYS A 336 22.76 26.80 32.90
CA LYS A 336 23.45 27.49 34.00
C LYS A 336 22.55 28.50 34.70
N ASP A 337 21.72 29.21 33.95
CA ASP A 337 20.71 30.12 34.46
C ASP A 337 19.57 30.35 33.43
N ALA A 338 18.72 31.35 33.67
CA ALA A 338 17.58 31.67 32.80
C ALA A 338 17.98 32.02 31.34
N THR A 339 19.23 32.40 31.11
CA THR A 339 19.73 32.93 29.84
C THR A 339 21.00 32.24 29.32
N TRP A 340 21.70 31.49 30.18
CA TRP A 340 22.96 30.83 29.86
C TRP A 340 22.87 29.32 29.93
N TYR A 341 23.45 28.68 28.93
CA TYR A 341 23.63 27.24 28.84
C TYR A 341 25.11 26.92 28.62
N SER A 342 25.54 25.78 29.16
CA SER A 342 26.83 25.19 28.83
C SER A 342 26.63 24.11 27.78
N GLY A 343 27.58 24.01 26.86
CA GLY A 343 27.56 23.04 25.79
C GLY A 343 28.94 22.84 25.19
N GLN A 344 28.99 22.08 24.11
CA GLN A 344 30.20 21.92 23.31
C GLN A 344 29.85 21.94 21.82
N LEU A 345 30.76 22.47 21.02
CA LEU A 345 30.72 22.33 19.58
C LEU A 345 31.20 20.93 19.19
N ASN A 346 30.75 20.46 18.04
CA ASN A 346 31.31 19.25 17.45
C ASN A 346 32.63 19.63 16.77
N ASP A 347 33.74 19.00 17.14
CA ASP A 347 35.04 19.16 16.45
C ASP A 347 34.99 18.61 15.02
#